data_AF-A0A7K1DHF1-F1
#
_entry.id   AF-A0A7K1DHF1-F1
#
_cell.length_a   1.000
_cell.length_b   1.000
_cell.length_c   1.000
_cell.angle_alpha   90.00
_cell.angle_beta   90.00
_cell.angle_gamma   90.00
#
_symmetry.space_group_name_H-M   'P 1'
#
loop_
_entity.id
_entity.type
_entity.pdbx_description
1 polymer ?
#
loop_
_entity_poly.entity_id
_entity_poly.type
_entity_poly.pdbx_seq_one_letter_code
_entity_poly.pdbx_strand_id
1 'polypeptide(L)'
;MADKSQDAEKLATYDVETRFESEMPTRNFTVVEAEAWLNNVCENEDLDPIRVSRQKLPSNIEGLAVFDNWCIKVPKNKVSQHTLLHELAHFACANRGHGREFRSQLVTLHRRYTSLTHAAALHQLFVASGLSVNPLIATS
;
A
#
# COMPACT_ATOMS: atom_id res chain seq x y z
N MET A 1 -2.99 -8.75 -25.60
CA MET A 1 -1.68 -9.21 -25.07
C MET A 1 -1.16 -8.36 -23.91
N ALA A 2 -1.69 -7.15 -23.66
CA ALA A 2 -1.30 -6.30 -22.51
C ALA A 2 -1.68 -6.89 -21.13
N ASP A 3 -2.76 -7.68 -21.07
CA ASP A 3 -3.39 -8.20 -19.85
C ASP A 3 -2.49 -9.14 -19.02
N LYS A 4 -1.82 -10.11 -19.67
CA LYS A 4 -0.98 -11.11 -19.00
C LYS A 4 0.25 -10.53 -18.30
N SER A 5 0.79 -9.43 -18.82
CA SER A 5 1.99 -8.79 -18.24
C SER A 5 1.65 -7.97 -17.00
N GLN A 6 0.47 -7.33 -16.98
CA GLN A 6 0.00 -6.56 -15.82
C GLN A 6 -0.39 -7.49 -14.67
N ASP A 7 -1.01 -8.63 -14.98
CA ASP A 7 -1.30 -9.66 -13.97
C ASP A 7 -0.04 -10.25 -13.36
N ALA A 8 1.00 -10.52 -14.16
CA ALA A 8 2.28 -11.02 -13.66
C ALA A 8 2.98 -9.99 -12.76
N GLU A 9 2.98 -8.70 -13.14
CA GLU A 9 3.59 -7.63 -12.34
C GLU A 9 2.84 -7.44 -11.00
N LYS A 10 1.51 -7.52 -11.03
CA LYS A 10 0.66 -7.45 -9.84
C LYS A 10 0.91 -8.62 -8.88
N LEU A 11 0.94 -9.84 -9.40
CA LEU A 11 1.22 -11.03 -8.59
C LEU A 11 2.61 -10.96 -7.94
N ALA A 12 3.65 -10.59 -8.70
CA ALA A 12 4.99 -10.45 -8.15
C ALA A 12 5.07 -9.33 -7.08
N THR A 13 4.31 -8.25 -7.26
CA THR A 13 4.22 -7.17 -6.27
C THR A 13 3.59 -7.69 -4.97
N TYR A 14 2.47 -8.41 -5.05
CA TYR A 14 1.84 -9.02 -3.87
C TYR A 14 2.72 -10.07 -3.18
N ASP A 15 3.49 -10.86 -3.93
CA ASP A 15 4.42 -11.83 -3.34
C ASP A 15 5.49 -11.13 -2.50
N VAL A 16 6.03 -10.01 -2.99
CA VAL A 16 6.97 -9.16 -2.24
C VAL A 16 6.31 -8.57 -1.00
N GLU A 17 5.12 -8.00 -1.14
CA GLU A 17 4.38 -7.37 -0.03
C GLU A 17 4.02 -8.38 1.06
N THR A 18 3.58 -9.58 0.68
CA THR A 18 3.28 -10.68 1.61
C THR A 18 4.54 -11.08 2.38
N ARG A 19 5.67 -11.21 1.69
CA ARG A 19 6.95 -11.51 2.32
C ARG A 19 7.39 -10.39 3.26
N PHE A 20 7.25 -9.13 2.83
CA PHE A 20 7.58 -7.95 3.63
C PHE A 20 6.78 -7.92 4.94
N GLU A 21 5.46 -8.07 4.90
CA GLU A 21 4.63 -8.06 6.11
C GLU A 21 4.87 -9.27 7.01
N SER A 22 5.31 -10.41 6.45
CA SER A 22 5.71 -11.57 7.26
C SER A 22 7.05 -11.36 7.97
N GLU A 23 8.02 -10.70 7.34
CA GLU A 23 9.36 -10.47 7.90
C GLU A 23 9.38 -9.23 8.82
N MET A 24 8.58 -8.22 8.51
CA MET A 24 8.52 -6.93 9.22
C MET A 24 7.07 -6.48 9.45
N PRO A 25 6.32 -7.15 10.36
CA PRO A 25 4.92 -6.84 10.56
C PRO A 25 4.70 -5.40 11.00
N THR A 26 3.80 -4.69 10.31
CA THR A 26 3.41 -3.34 10.70
C THR A 26 2.30 -3.35 11.76
N ARG A 27 2.10 -2.19 12.41
CA ARG A 27 1.06 -2.05 13.43
C ARG A 27 -0.34 -2.29 12.85
N ASN A 28 -1.23 -2.82 13.69
CA ASN A 28 -2.63 -3.01 13.33
C ASN A 28 -3.51 -1.91 13.92
N PHE A 29 -4.54 -1.52 13.18
CA PHE A 29 -5.54 -0.55 13.59
C PHE A 29 -6.93 -1.18 13.62
N THR A 30 -7.79 -0.69 14.52
CA THR A 30 -9.23 -0.76 14.32
C THR A 30 -9.68 0.13 13.18
N VAL A 31 -10.91 -0.05 12.66
CA VAL A 31 -11.44 0.80 11.57
C VAL A 31 -11.45 2.29 11.97
N VAL A 32 -11.83 2.60 13.21
CA VAL A 32 -11.89 3.98 13.71
C VAL A 32 -10.48 4.59 13.82
N GLU A 33 -9.53 3.84 14.37
CA GLU A 33 -8.12 4.29 14.46
C GLU A 33 -7.50 4.43 13.07
N ALA A 34 -7.83 3.53 12.14
CA ALA A 34 -7.35 3.56 10.77
C ALA A 34 -7.83 4.82 10.05
N GLU A 35 -9.12 5.17 10.15
CA GLU A 35 -9.67 6.38 9.54
C GLU A 35 -9.05 7.64 10.13
N ALA A 36 -8.97 7.74 11.46
CA ALA A 36 -8.36 8.90 12.11
C ALA A 36 -6.88 9.05 11.73
N TRP A 37 -6.13 7.96 11.70
CA TRP A 37 -4.73 7.98 11.30
C TRP A 37 -4.58 8.32 9.81
N LEU A 38 -5.38 7.72 8.91
CA LEU A 38 -5.32 8.00 7.48
C LEU A 38 -5.66 9.44 7.14
N ASN A 39 -6.60 10.08 7.84
CA ASN A 39 -6.89 11.50 7.62
C ASN A 39 -5.68 12.39 7.88
N ASN A 40 -4.90 12.12 8.94
CA ASN A 40 -3.64 12.81 9.19
C ASN A 40 -2.60 12.53 8.09
N VAL A 41 -2.55 11.30 7.57
CA VAL A 41 -1.65 10.96 6.46
C VAL A 41 -2.06 11.67 5.18
N CYS A 42 -3.36 11.70 4.85
CA CYS A 42 -3.88 12.35 3.66
C CYS A 42 -3.58 13.86 3.68
N GLU A 43 -3.77 14.52 4.82
CA GLU A 43 -3.41 15.94 4.98
C GLU A 43 -1.92 16.19 4.70
N ASN A 44 -1.02 15.33 5.20
CA ASN A 44 0.43 15.45 4.97
C ASN A 44 0.85 15.10 3.53
N GLU A 45 0.04 14.32 2.81
CA GLU A 45 0.28 13.96 1.40
C GLU A 45 -0.51 14.85 0.41
N ASP A 46 -1.22 15.88 0.89
CA ASP A 46 -2.08 16.75 0.07
C ASP A 46 -3.16 15.96 -0.71
N LEU A 47 -3.79 14.99 -0.03
CA LEU A 47 -4.86 14.14 -0.56
C LEU A 47 -6.19 14.44 0.14
N ASP A 48 -7.30 14.24 -0.57
CA ASP A 48 -8.63 14.31 0.04
C ASP A 48 -8.76 13.27 1.18
N PRO A 49 -9.50 13.58 2.26
CA PRO A 49 -9.71 12.65 3.37
C PRO A 49 -10.33 11.31 2.91
N ILE A 50 -9.69 10.20 3.28
CA ILE A 50 -10.14 8.86 2.91
C ILE A 50 -10.88 8.21 4.08
N ARG A 51 -12.13 7.79 3.83
CA ARG A 51 -12.93 7.03 4.80
C ARG A 51 -12.47 5.57 4.87
N VAL A 52 -12.54 4.97 6.05
CA VAL A 52 -12.30 3.53 6.20
C VAL A 52 -13.59 2.85 6.61
N SER A 53 -14.05 1.89 5.81
CA SER A 53 -15.30 1.19 6.09
C SER A 53 -15.11 -0.31 6.09
N ARG A 54 -15.84 -0.99 6.98
CA ARG A 54 -15.89 -2.45 6.99
C ARG A 54 -16.91 -2.93 5.97
N GLN A 55 -16.49 -3.81 5.07
CA GLN A 55 -17.37 -4.46 4.11
C GLN A 55 -16.96 -5.92 3.93
N LYS A 56 -17.92 -6.82 3.67
CA LYS A 56 -17.58 -8.18 3.24
C LYS A 56 -16.87 -8.12 1.88
N LEU A 57 -15.64 -8.62 1.82
CA LEU A 57 -14.84 -8.76 0.60
C LEU A 57 -14.55 -10.25 0.34
N PRO A 58 -14.16 -10.64 -0.89
CA PRO A 58 -13.57 -11.94 -1.17
C PRO A 58 -12.44 -12.28 -0.19
N SER A 59 -12.26 -13.57 0.13
CA SER A 59 -11.35 -14.01 1.19
C SER A 59 -9.87 -13.69 0.94
N ASN A 60 -9.51 -13.42 -0.31
CA ASN A 60 -8.15 -13.09 -0.74
C ASN A 60 -7.91 -11.56 -0.85
N ILE A 61 -8.85 -10.73 -0.42
CA ILE A 61 -8.75 -9.27 -0.48
C ILE A 61 -8.69 -8.71 0.94
N GLU A 62 -7.55 -8.09 1.28
CA GLU A 62 -7.29 -7.51 2.60
C GLU A 62 -7.69 -6.04 2.71
N GLY A 63 -7.71 -5.34 1.58
CA GLY A 63 -8.11 -3.95 1.41
C GLY A 63 -8.63 -3.71 0.00
N LEU A 64 -9.42 -2.65 -0.18
CA LEU A 64 -9.85 -2.21 -1.51
C LEU A 64 -10.05 -0.70 -1.54
N ALA A 65 -9.25 -0.01 -2.35
CA ALA A 65 -9.44 1.38 -2.73
C ALA A 65 -10.67 1.56 -3.63
N VAL A 66 -11.60 2.40 -3.19
CA VAL A 66 -12.80 2.80 -3.94
C VAL A 66 -12.72 4.30 -4.20
N PHE A 67 -12.28 4.64 -5.41
CA PHE A 67 -12.01 6.01 -5.85
C PHE A 67 -13.25 6.90 -5.85
N ASP A 68 -14.40 6.40 -6.33
CA ASP A 68 -15.63 7.20 -6.48
C ASP A 68 -16.10 7.85 -5.18
N ASN A 69 -15.78 7.23 -4.03
CA ASN A 69 -16.21 7.68 -2.70
C ASN A 69 -15.05 7.98 -1.76
N TRP A 70 -13.81 8.06 -2.25
CA TRP A 70 -12.60 8.24 -1.43
C TRP A 70 -12.61 7.35 -0.19
N CYS A 71 -12.71 6.03 -0.42
CA CYS A 71 -12.91 5.07 0.66
C CYS A 71 -12.03 3.84 0.51
N ILE A 72 -11.45 3.39 1.62
CA ILE A 72 -10.81 2.09 1.74
C ILE A 72 -11.79 1.13 2.43
N LYS A 73 -12.06 0.01 1.77
CA LYS A 73 -12.89 -1.07 2.32
C LYS A 73 -12.00 -2.14 2.92
N VAL A 74 -12.31 -2.58 4.13
CA VAL A 74 -11.59 -3.66 4.83
C VAL A 74 -12.54 -4.79 5.23
N PRO A 75 -12.11 -6.08 5.15
CA PRO A 75 -12.97 -7.23 5.46
C PRO A 75 -13.13 -7.46 6.97
N LYS A 76 -12.14 -7.03 7.75
CA LYS A 76 -12.01 -7.29 9.19
C LYS A 76 -12.01 -5.97 9.96
N ASN A 77 -12.29 -6.04 11.27
CA ASN A 77 -12.17 -4.88 12.15
C ASN A 77 -10.72 -4.57 12.56
N LYS A 78 -9.75 -5.32 12.04
CA LYS A 78 -8.32 -5.08 12.19
C LYS A 78 -7.69 -5.04 10.81
N VAL A 79 -6.89 -4.02 10.55
CA VAL A 79 -6.18 -3.79 9.29
C VAL A 79 -4.75 -3.37 9.59
N SER A 80 -3.78 -3.90 8.84
CA SER A 80 -2.37 -3.51 9.05
C SER A 80 -2.09 -2.16 8.43
N GLN A 81 -1.09 -1.46 8.97
CA GLN A 81 -0.62 -0.20 8.40
C GLN A 81 -0.18 -0.36 6.96
N HIS A 82 0.49 -1.47 6.62
CA HIS A 82 0.88 -1.77 5.25
C HIS A 82 -0.33 -1.86 4.31
N THR A 83 -1.39 -2.59 4.68
CA THR A 83 -2.61 -2.63 3.86
C THR A 83 -3.18 -1.22 3.64
N LEU A 84 -3.20 -0.36 4.67
CA LEU A 84 -3.69 1.01 4.50
C LEU A 84 -2.79 1.84 3.57
N LEU A 85 -1.47 1.70 3.68
CA LEU A 85 -0.51 2.39 2.81
C LEU A 85 -0.53 1.86 1.36
N HIS A 86 -0.78 0.57 1.16
CA HIS A 86 -1.01 -0.03 -0.16
C HIS A 86 -2.19 0.65 -0.86
N GLU A 87 -3.35 0.68 -0.20
CA GLU A 87 -4.52 1.29 -0.79
C GLU A 87 -4.34 2.80 -0.97
N LEU A 88 -3.67 3.48 -0.03
CA LEU A 88 -3.33 4.90 -0.17
C LEU A 88 -2.41 5.17 -1.38
N ALA A 89 -1.47 4.28 -1.68
CA ALA A 89 -0.60 4.42 -2.85
C ALA A 89 -1.42 4.40 -4.16
N HIS A 90 -2.52 3.64 -4.22
CA HIS A 90 -3.43 3.69 -5.36
C HIS A 90 -4.10 5.07 -5.53
N PHE A 91 -4.51 5.72 -4.43
CA PHE A 91 -5.04 7.09 -4.46
C PHE A 91 -3.97 8.09 -4.89
N ALA A 92 -2.78 8.04 -4.27
CA ALA A 92 -1.69 8.98 -4.53
C ALA A 92 -1.18 8.93 -5.99
N CYS A 93 -1.11 7.73 -6.59
CA CYS A 93 -0.69 7.60 -7.99
C CYS A 93 -1.83 7.81 -9.00
N ALA A 94 -3.08 7.97 -8.55
CA ALA A 94 -4.27 7.91 -9.40
C ALA A 94 -4.27 6.70 -10.37
N ASN A 95 -3.70 5.58 -9.93
CA ASN A 95 -3.40 4.41 -10.76
C ASN A 95 -3.94 3.13 -10.11
N ARG A 96 -4.55 2.26 -10.92
CA ARG A 96 -5.10 0.96 -10.50
C ARG A 96 -4.12 -0.21 -10.64
N GLY A 97 -2.94 0.03 -11.23
CA GLY A 97 -1.90 -0.97 -11.41
C GLY A 97 -0.83 -0.95 -10.32
N HIS A 98 0.02 -1.97 -10.35
CA HIS A 98 1.10 -2.20 -9.38
C HIS A 98 2.49 -1.93 -9.98
N GLY A 99 2.56 -1.01 -10.95
CA GLY A 99 3.79 -0.68 -11.68
C GLY A 99 4.85 0.07 -10.86
N ARG A 100 5.93 0.50 -11.52
CA ARG A 100 7.06 1.21 -10.88
C ARG A 100 6.62 2.41 -10.04
N GLU A 101 5.68 3.20 -10.53
CA GLU A 101 5.15 4.38 -9.84
C GLU A 101 4.49 3.99 -8.51
N PHE A 102 3.57 3.02 -8.54
CA PHE A 102 2.91 2.48 -7.36
C PHE A 102 3.93 1.97 -6.32
N ARG A 103 4.86 1.10 -6.73
CA ARG A 103 5.88 0.56 -5.81
C ARG A 103 6.76 1.65 -5.20
N SER A 104 7.11 2.65 -5.99
CA SER A 104 7.88 3.81 -5.53
C SER A 104 7.11 4.62 -4.50
N GLN A 105 5.82 4.86 -4.73
CA GLN A 105 4.96 5.56 -3.78
C GLN A 105 4.81 4.76 -2.48
N LEU A 106 4.59 3.45 -2.56
CA LEU A 106 4.46 2.60 -1.39
C LEU A 106 5.73 2.62 -0.51
N VAL A 107 6.92 2.56 -1.10
CA VAL A 107 8.19 2.70 -0.37
C VAL A 107 8.30 4.09 0.29
N THR A 108 7.91 5.16 -0.42
CA THR A 108 7.90 6.53 0.14
C THR A 108 6.98 6.64 1.35
N LEU A 109 5.77 6.07 1.25
CA LEU A 109 4.78 6.07 2.32
C LEU A 109 5.29 5.30 3.55
N HIS A 110 5.89 4.12 3.37
CA HIS A 110 6.50 3.38 4.47
C HIS A 110 7.65 4.15 5.13
N ARG A 111 8.44 4.88 4.35
CA ARG A 111 9.52 5.69 4.89
C ARG A 111 9.00 6.78 5.82
N ARG A 112 7.95 7.48 5.40
CA ARG A 112 7.36 8.61 6.13
C ARG A 112 6.54 8.16 7.34
N TYR A 113 5.77 7.08 7.19
CA TYR A 113 4.73 6.74 8.16
C TYR A 113 4.92 5.41 8.90
N THR A 114 5.95 4.63 8.54
CA THR A 114 6.35 3.42 9.28
C THR A 114 7.75 3.59 9.86
N SER A 115 8.79 3.48 9.03
CA SER A 115 10.18 3.83 9.35
C SER A 115 11.09 3.73 8.12
N LEU A 116 12.28 4.32 8.21
CA LEU A 116 13.34 4.15 7.22
C LEU A 116 13.69 2.67 6.98
N THR A 117 13.78 1.87 8.05
CA THR A 117 14.12 0.45 7.96
C THR A 117 13.09 -0.35 7.16
N HIS A 118 11.79 -0.09 7.37
CA HIS A 118 10.73 -0.75 6.62
C HIS A 118 10.78 -0.37 5.13
N ALA A 119 10.99 0.91 4.82
CA ALA A 119 11.13 1.36 3.44
C ALA A 119 12.33 0.73 2.74
N ALA A 120 13.49 0.68 3.42
CA ALA A 120 14.70 0.05 2.87
C ALA A 120 14.49 -1.44 2.62
N ALA A 121 13.87 -2.17 3.56
CA ALA A 121 13.56 -3.59 3.40
C ALA A 121 12.61 -3.84 2.22
N LEU A 122 11.50 -3.11 2.14
CA LEU A 122 10.54 -3.23 1.05
C LEU A 122 11.17 -2.91 -0.32
N HIS A 123 11.96 -1.83 -0.39
CA HIS A 123 12.72 -1.49 -1.60
C HIS A 123 13.65 -2.63 -2.03
N GLN A 124 14.42 -3.21 -1.09
CA GLN A 124 15.33 -4.32 -1.39
C GLN A 124 14.59 -5.55 -1.88
N LEU A 125 13.44 -5.89 -1.28
CA LEU A 125 12.63 -7.03 -1.71
C LEU A 125 12.08 -6.83 -3.14
N PHE A 126 11.66 -5.62 -3.51
CA PHE A 126 11.26 -5.32 -4.88
C PHE A 126 12.43 -5.49 -5.87
N VAL A 127 13.58 -4.88 -5.57
CA VAL A 127 14.77 -4.97 -6.43
C VAL A 127 15.27 -6.41 -6.58
N ALA A 128 15.32 -7.17 -5.48
CA ALA A 128 15.71 -8.58 -5.49
C ALA A 128 14.76 -9.46 -6.30
N SER A 129 13.50 -9.06 -6.43
CA SER A 129 12.48 -9.75 -7.24
C SER A 129 12.44 -9.25 -8.70
N GLY A 130 13.40 -8.42 -9.11
CA GLY A 130 13.47 -7.85 -10.46
C GLY A 130 12.43 -6.76 -10.73
N LEU A 131 11.73 -6.27 -9.71
CA LEU A 131 10.71 -5.24 -9.84
C LEU A 131 11.33 -3.84 -9.75
N SER A 132 11.01 -2.99 -10.72
CA SER A 132 11.56 -1.64 -10.76
C SER A 132 10.93 -0.74 -9.70
N VAL A 133 11.77 -0.01 -8.98
CA VAL A 133 11.42 1.04 -8.01
C VAL A 133 12.29 2.27 -8.30
N ASN A 134 11.85 3.47 -7.92
CA ASN A 134 12.69 4.65 -8.04
C ASN A 134 13.89 4.58 -7.07
N PRO A 135 15.13 4.54 -7.59
CA PRO A 135 16.33 4.28 -6.78
C PRO A 135 16.63 5.38 -5.75
N LEU A 136 16.15 6.60 -5.98
CA LEU A 136 16.44 7.74 -5.10
C LEU A 136 15.70 7.65 -3.75
N ILE A 137 14.62 6.87 -3.68
CA ILE A 137 13.76 6.76 -2.50
C ILE A 137 14.48 6.04 -1.35
N ALA A 138 15.43 5.15 -1.66
CA ALA A 138 16.23 4.42 -0.69
C ALA A 138 17.44 5.22 -0.16
N THR A 139 17.84 6.30 -0.84
CA THR A 139 19.11 7.01 -0.57
C THR A 139 18.95 8.44 -0.04
N SER A 140 17.77 9.06 -0.20
CA SER A 140 17.45 10.35 0.44
C SER A 140 17.09 10.16 1.91
#